data_AF-A0A914IXU6-F1
#
_entry.id   AF-A0A914IXU6-F1
#
_cell.length_a   1.000
_cell.length_b   1.000
_cell.length_c   1.000
_cell.angle_alpha   90.00
_cell.angle_beta   90.00
_cell.angle_gamma   90.00
#
_symmetry.space_group_name_H-M   'P 1'
#
loop_
_entity.id
_entity.type
_entity.pdbx_description
1 polymer ?
#
loop_
_entity_poly.entity_id
_entity_poly.type
_entity_poly.pdbx_seq_one_letter_code
_entity_poly.pdbx_strand_id
1 'polypeptide(L)'
;MGFRTDETIDGIDIRKEGVKTFGGPIMSELVDRFRAKLDNKLNSSQSQWISRKKYYAYSAHDVSLSRLYAALGLDYDRIGRPELADAFLIELWMDKNDKNSTVVKVIHLRKGKEPRDISKEVSGCKDTKEGCSFEEFAARSVFAPSTGEFCDSSLPSQTKIHYKRQFYPDNGLVPRIFDTVYL
;
A
#
# COMPACT_ATOMS: atom_id res chain seq x y z
N MET A 1 1.75 10.61 16.79
CA MET A 1 2.93 9.82 17.17
C MET A 1 3.95 9.97 16.06
N GLY A 2 5.10 10.58 16.34
CA GLY A 2 6.20 10.72 15.37
C GLY A 2 7.18 9.57 15.61
N PHE A 3 7.38 8.73 14.61
CA PHE A 3 8.42 7.69 14.67
C PHE A 3 9.79 8.39 14.61
N ARG A 4 10.73 8.00 15.48
CA ARG A 4 12.11 8.51 15.56
C ARG A 4 12.96 8.02 14.39
N THR A 5 13.74 8.90 13.77
CA THR A 5 14.53 8.67 12.55
C THR A 5 15.70 7.72 12.84
N ASP A 6 15.83 6.66 12.03
CA ASP A 6 16.83 5.58 12.09
C ASP A 6 16.75 4.65 13.33
N GLU A 7 15.77 3.75 13.32
CA GLU A 7 15.75 2.59 14.24
C GLU A 7 16.19 1.35 13.45
N THR A 8 17.50 1.18 13.36
CA THR A 8 18.12 -0.09 12.97
C THR A 8 18.28 -0.97 14.22
N ILE A 9 17.64 -2.15 14.24
CA ILE A 9 17.86 -3.17 15.26
C ILE A 9 18.54 -4.36 14.58
N ASP A 10 19.72 -4.74 15.06
CA ASP A 10 20.51 -5.84 14.51
C ASP A 10 20.78 -5.72 12.99
N GLY A 11 20.96 -4.49 12.49
CA GLY A 11 21.17 -4.20 11.07
C GLY A 11 19.89 -4.22 10.23
N ILE A 12 18.73 -4.42 10.84
CA ILE A 12 17.42 -4.37 10.19
C ILE A 12 16.83 -2.97 10.38
N ASP A 13 16.59 -2.28 9.27
CA ASP A 13 15.80 -1.04 9.27
C ASP A 13 14.31 -1.38 9.45
N ILE A 14 13.82 -1.17 10.67
CA ILE A 14 12.43 -1.49 11.05
C ILE A 14 11.43 -0.65 10.26
N ARG A 15 11.78 0.56 9.84
CA ARG A 15 10.89 1.38 9.03
C ARG A 15 10.72 0.74 7.66
N LYS A 16 11.83 0.37 7.03
CA LYS A 16 11.82 -0.27 5.73
C LYS A 16 11.08 -1.61 5.76
N GLU A 17 11.38 -2.45 6.74
CA GLU A 17 10.72 -3.76 6.87
C GLU A 17 9.26 -3.62 7.33
N GLY A 18 8.95 -2.67 8.22
CA GLY A 18 7.58 -2.39 8.64
C GLY A 18 6.68 -1.98 7.46
N VAL A 19 7.17 -1.10 6.57
CA VAL A 19 6.43 -0.73 5.35
C VAL A 19 6.20 -1.95 4.46
N LYS A 20 7.20 -2.82 4.30
CA LYS A 20 7.06 -4.04 3.52
C LYS A 20 6.02 -4.99 4.11
N THR A 21 6.08 -5.25 5.41
CA THR A 21 5.15 -6.16 6.09
C THR A 21 3.72 -5.64 6.07
N PHE A 22 3.52 -4.34 6.30
CA PHE A 22 2.16 -3.80 6.48
C PHE A 22 1.55 -3.20 5.22
N GLY A 23 2.36 -2.63 4.33
CA GLY A 23 1.94 -2.02 3.08
C GLY A 23 2.18 -2.92 1.86
N GLY A 24 3.05 -3.92 1.97
CA GLY A 24 3.35 -4.84 0.87
C GLY A 24 2.15 -5.63 0.36
N PRO A 25 1.31 -6.23 1.22
CA PRO A 25 0.15 -7.00 0.75
C PRO A 25 -0.81 -6.21 -0.14
N ILE A 26 -1.15 -4.97 0.23
CA ILE A 26 -2.05 -4.13 -0.58
C ILE A 26 -1.40 -3.71 -1.90
N MET A 27 -0.08 -3.46 -1.91
CA MET A 27 0.64 -3.11 -3.12
C MET A 27 0.77 -4.29 -4.08
N SER A 28 1.06 -5.49 -3.57
CA SER A 28 1.05 -6.73 -4.38
C SER A 28 -0.32 -6.97 -5.00
N GLU A 29 -1.38 -6.87 -4.19
CA GLU A 29 -2.77 -7.03 -4.65
C GLU A 29 -3.12 -6.04 -5.77
N LEU A 30 -2.73 -4.77 -5.64
CA LEU A 30 -2.95 -3.76 -6.68
C LEU A 30 -2.23 -4.12 -7.98
N VAL A 31 -0.95 -4.47 -7.88
CA VAL A 31 -0.14 -4.84 -9.05
C VAL A 31 -0.71 -6.10 -9.72
N ASP A 32 -1.08 -7.11 -8.96
CA ASP A 32 -1.62 -8.36 -9.51
C ASP A 32 -2.97 -8.15 -10.19
N ARG A 33 -3.84 -7.28 -9.64
CA ARG A 33 -5.07 -6.88 -10.32
C ARG A 33 -4.81 -6.12 -11.61
N PHE A 34 -3.81 -5.24 -11.64
CA PHE A 34 -3.42 -4.54 -12.86
C PHE A 34 -2.82 -5.48 -13.90
N ARG A 35 -1.89 -6.38 -13.53
CA ARG A 35 -1.36 -7.42 -14.43
C ARG A 35 -2.47 -8.25 -15.02
N ALA A 36 -3.36 -8.80 -14.18
CA ALA A 36 -4.45 -9.64 -14.64
C ALA A 36 -5.40 -8.88 -15.58
N LYS A 37 -5.60 -7.57 -15.37
CA LYS A 37 -6.40 -6.72 -16.27
C LYS A 37 -5.71 -6.49 -17.61
N LEU A 38 -4.40 -6.23 -17.62
CA LEU A 38 -3.61 -6.05 -18.83
C LEU A 38 -3.52 -7.35 -19.63
N ASP A 39 -3.23 -8.47 -18.98
CA ASP A 39 -3.15 -9.79 -19.61
C ASP A 39 -4.48 -10.16 -20.27
N ASN A 40 -5.60 -9.92 -19.59
CA ASN A 40 -6.93 -10.12 -20.15
C ASN A 40 -7.17 -9.23 -21.39
N LYS A 41 -6.65 -7.99 -21.38
CA LYS A 41 -6.86 -7.01 -22.45
C LYS A 41 -5.95 -7.26 -23.67
N LEU A 42 -4.71 -7.70 -23.45
CA LEU A 42 -3.70 -7.91 -24.49
C LEU A 42 -3.76 -9.33 -25.07
N ASN A 43 -3.89 -10.34 -24.22
CA ASN A 43 -3.81 -11.75 -24.63
C ASN A 43 -5.18 -12.41 -24.80
N SER A 44 -6.29 -11.65 -24.68
CA SER A 44 -7.66 -12.16 -24.78
C SER A 44 -7.93 -13.38 -23.87
N SER A 45 -7.29 -13.43 -22.69
CA SER A 45 -7.50 -14.54 -21.76
C SER A 45 -8.97 -14.58 -21.32
N GLN A 46 -9.61 -15.75 -21.38
CA GLN A 46 -11.08 -15.93 -21.37
C GLN A 46 -11.81 -15.60 -20.04
N SER A 47 -11.17 -14.91 -19.10
CA SER A 47 -11.83 -14.57 -17.83
C SER A 47 -12.86 -13.44 -18.03
N GLN A 48 -14.11 -13.80 -18.29
CA GLN A 48 -15.23 -12.86 -18.39
C GLN A 48 -15.42 -12.01 -17.13
N TRP A 49 -15.01 -12.53 -15.97
CA TRP A 49 -15.17 -11.79 -14.71
C TRP A 49 -14.17 -10.64 -14.61
N ILE A 50 -12.89 -10.83 -14.94
CA ILE A 50 -11.87 -9.77 -14.92
C ILE A 50 -12.16 -8.72 -15.98
N SER A 51 -12.58 -9.14 -17.18
CA SER A 51 -12.82 -8.22 -18.30
C SER A 51 -13.88 -7.17 -17.98
N ARG A 52 -14.93 -7.56 -17.24
CA ARG A 52 -16.06 -6.71 -16.84
C ARG A 52 -15.79 -5.83 -15.62
N LYS A 53 -14.88 -6.22 -14.71
CA LYS A 53 -14.57 -5.40 -13.52
C LYS A 53 -13.90 -4.08 -13.92
N LYS A 54 -14.42 -2.97 -13.39
CA LYS A 54 -13.93 -1.60 -13.70
C LYS A 54 -13.19 -0.96 -12.55
N TYR A 55 -13.56 -1.29 -11.32
CA TYR A 55 -12.95 -0.76 -10.12
C TYR A 55 -12.97 -1.81 -9.01
N TYR A 56 -12.10 -1.59 -8.02
CA TYR A 56 -12.09 -2.27 -6.74
C TYR A 56 -12.11 -1.18 -5.67
N ALA A 57 -12.93 -1.37 -4.65
CA ALA A 57 -13.02 -0.46 -3.52
C ALA A 57 -12.60 -1.21 -2.26
N TYR A 58 -11.77 -0.56 -1.44
CA TYR A 58 -11.31 -1.10 -0.17
C TYR A 58 -11.68 -0.11 0.91
N SER A 59 -12.59 -0.49 1.80
CA SER A 59 -12.87 0.28 3.01
C SER A 59 -11.80 -0.04 4.04
N ALA A 60 -11.19 0.99 4.62
CA ALA A 60 -10.05 0.81 5.51
C ALA A 60 -9.98 1.90 6.58
N HIS A 61 -9.07 1.71 7.53
CA HIS A 61 -8.79 2.66 8.61
C HIS A 61 -7.66 3.64 8.23
N ASP A 62 -7.54 4.72 8.98
CA ASP A 62 -6.45 5.71 8.91
C ASP A 62 -5.05 5.06 8.97
N VAL A 63 -4.89 4.01 9.77
CA VAL A 63 -3.66 3.22 9.85
C VAL A 63 -3.35 2.48 8.55
N SER A 64 -4.36 2.02 7.82
CA SER A 64 -4.20 1.35 6.53
C SER A 64 -3.80 2.35 5.45
N LEU A 65 -4.44 3.53 5.43
CA LEU A 65 -4.04 4.64 4.56
C LEU A 65 -2.61 5.06 4.86
N SER A 66 -2.26 5.19 6.14
CA SER A 66 -0.90 5.50 6.56
C SER A 66 0.14 4.52 6.02
N ARG A 67 -0.16 3.21 6.10
CA ARG A 67 0.70 2.17 5.53
C ARG A 67 0.80 2.27 4.01
N LEU A 68 -0.30 2.59 3.33
CA LEU A 68 -0.31 2.82 1.90
C LEU A 68 0.55 4.03 1.51
N TYR A 69 0.53 5.13 2.27
CA TYR A 69 1.38 6.31 2.02
C TYR A 69 2.84 5.91 2.07
N ALA A 70 3.21 5.19 3.13
CA ALA A 70 4.56 4.72 3.34
C ALA A 70 5.00 3.74 2.24
N ALA A 71 4.10 2.86 1.80
CA ALA A 71 4.38 1.92 0.71
C ALA A 71 4.55 2.63 -0.64
N LEU A 72 3.77 3.68 -0.90
CA LEU A 72 3.95 4.59 -2.04
C LEU A 72 5.24 5.44 -1.92
N GLY A 73 5.89 5.42 -0.76
CA GLY A 73 7.07 6.21 -0.43
C GLY A 73 6.79 7.71 -0.48
N LEU A 74 5.59 8.09 -0.06
CA LEU A 74 5.16 9.49 -0.03
C LEU A 74 5.76 10.19 1.18
N ASP A 75 6.11 11.46 1.00
CA ASP A 75 6.57 12.32 2.07
C ASP A 75 5.40 12.72 2.98
N TYR A 76 5.41 12.20 4.21
CA TYR A 76 4.40 12.44 5.22
C TYR A 76 4.28 13.92 5.61
N ASP A 77 5.36 14.68 5.56
CA ASP A 77 5.35 16.10 5.92
C ASP A 77 4.64 16.93 4.82
N ARG A 78 4.66 16.44 3.59
CA ARG A 78 3.99 17.06 2.43
C ARG A 78 2.54 16.65 2.28
N ILE A 79 2.20 15.39 2.54
CA ILE A 79 0.83 14.88 2.38
C ILE A 79 0.00 15.09 3.66
N GLY A 80 0.64 15.10 4.82
CA GLY A 80 -0.02 15.13 6.11
C GLY A 80 -0.56 13.75 6.50
N ARG A 81 -1.18 13.67 7.69
CA ARG A 81 -1.84 12.44 8.14
C ARG A 81 -3.17 12.23 7.42
N PRO A 82 -3.62 10.97 7.23
CA PRO A 82 -4.96 10.67 6.75
C PRO A 82 -6.02 11.30 7.67
N GLU A 83 -6.99 11.96 7.07
CA GLU A 83 -8.18 12.50 7.72
C GLU A 83 -9.43 11.64 7.45
N LEU A 84 -10.53 11.99 8.11
CA LEU A 84 -11.82 11.36 7.86
C LEU A 84 -12.20 11.50 6.38
N ALA A 85 -12.51 10.36 5.75
CA ALA A 85 -12.84 10.24 4.34
C ALA A 85 -11.70 10.60 3.36
N ASP A 86 -10.44 10.51 3.80
CA ASP A 86 -9.32 10.47 2.87
C ASP A 86 -9.32 9.16 2.08
N ALA A 87 -8.99 9.23 0.79
CA ALA A 87 -9.00 8.07 -0.10
C ALA A 87 -7.96 8.22 -1.23
N PHE A 88 -7.62 7.10 -1.85
CA PHE A 88 -6.73 7.03 -3.00
C PHE A 88 -7.47 6.39 -4.16
N LEU A 89 -7.44 7.05 -5.32
CA LEU A 89 -7.76 6.41 -6.59
C LEU A 89 -6.43 6.05 -7.25
N ILE A 90 -6.21 4.76 -7.43
CA ILE A 90 -5.03 4.24 -8.14
C ILE A 90 -5.54 3.65 -9.44
N GLU A 91 -5.23 4.33 -10.53
CA GLU A 91 -5.83 4.08 -11.84
C GLU A 91 -4.80 3.53 -12.81
N LEU A 92 -5.16 2.48 -13.54
CA LEU A 92 -4.38 1.95 -14.64
C LEU A 92 -4.91 2.50 -15.96
N TRP A 93 -4.05 3.19 -16.69
CA TRP A 93 -4.31 3.78 -17.99
C TRP A 93 -3.50 3.08 -19.07
N MET A 94 -4.08 3.02 -20.27
CA MET A 94 -3.45 2.45 -21.46
C MET A 94 -3.71 3.41 -22.62
N ASP A 95 -2.66 3.77 -23.36
CA ASP A 95 -2.83 4.57 -24.57
C ASP A 95 -3.62 3.77 -25.62
N LYS A 96 -4.56 4.45 -26.29
CA LYS A 96 -5.37 3.86 -27.36
C LYS A 96 -4.53 3.58 -28.61
N ASN A 97 -3.51 4.39 -28.85
CA ASN A 97 -2.64 4.34 -30.02
C ASN A 97 -1.39 3.49 -29.78
N ASP A 98 -0.96 3.38 -28.52
CA ASP A 98 0.13 2.50 -28.10
C ASP A 98 -0.30 1.61 -26.92
N LYS A 99 -0.73 0.39 -27.22
CA LYS A 99 -1.18 -0.57 -26.20
C LYS A 99 -0.07 -1.02 -25.26
N ASN A 100 1.19 -0.78 -25.59
CA ASN A 100 2.33 -1.07 -24.72
C ASN A 100 2.60 0.10 -23.75
N SER A 101 2.09 1.29 -24.04
CA SER A 101 2.12 2.43 -23.12
C SER A 101 1.05 2.27 -22.05
N THR A 102 1.47 1.80 -20.88
CA THR A 102 0.63 1.64 -19.69
C THR A 102 1.15 2.45 -18.54
N VAL A 103 0.29 3.30 -17.96
CA VAL A 103 0.65 4.23 -16.88
C VAL A 103 -0.30 4.09 -15.70
N VAL A 104 0.24 4.22 -14.50
CA VAL A 104 -0.47 4.23 -13.24
C VAL A 104 -0.56 5.67 -12.75
N LYS A 105 -1.78 6.14 -12.51
CA LYS A 105 -2.05 7.41 -11.85
C LYS A 105 -2.44 7.18 -10.40
N VAL A 106 -1.93 8.02 -9.52
CA VAL A 106 -2.30 8.01 -8.10
C VAL A 106 -2.93 9.35 -7.78
N ILE A 107 -4.23 9.35 -7.47
CA ILE A 107 -5.00 10.54 -7.14
C ILE A 107 -5.37 10.47 -5.67
N HIS A 108 -4.97 11.50 -4.92
CA HIS A 108 -5.32 11.66 -3.52
C HIS A 108 -6.61 12.48 -3.40
N LEU A 109 -7.59 11.90 -2.70
CA LEU A 109 -8.87 12.53 -2.36
C LEU A 109 -8.87 12.89 -0.89
N ARG A 110 -9.24 14.14 -0.59
CA ARG A 110 -9.34 14.65 0.79
C ARG A 110 -10.59 15.47 0.95
N LYS A 111 -11.26 15.33 2.10
CA LYS A 111 -12.49 16.07 2.41
C LYS A 111 -12.27 17.57 2.28
N GLY A 112 -13.12 18.23 1.47
CA GLY A 112 -13.08 19.69 1.28
C GLY A 112 -11.91 20.19 0.43
N LYS A 113 -11.20 19.30 -0.27
CA LYS A 113 -10.16 19.64 -1.23
C LYS A 113 -10.46 19.00 -2.59
N GLU A 114 -9.98 19.63 -3.65
CA GLU A 114 -10.04 19.05 -4.99
C GLU A 114 -9.14 17.79 -5.08
N PRO A 115 -9.51 16.79 -5.90
CA PRO A 115 -8.66 15.64 -6.20
C PRO A 115 -7.28 16.08 -6.69
N ARG A 116 -6.22 15.51 -6.10
CA ARG A 116 -4.84 15.86 -6.45
C ARG A 116 -4.14 14.67 -7.10
N ASP A 117 -3.65 14.85 -8.33
CA ASP A 117 -2.73 13.89 -8.95
C ASP A 117 -1.36 13.97 -8.25
N ILE A 118 -0.99 12.88 -7.57
CA ILE A 118 0.26 12.74 -6.81
C ILE A 118 1.18 11.70 -7.44
N SER A 119 0.96 11.33 -8.70
CA SER A 119 1.72 10.26 -9.37
C SER A 119 3.24 10.53 -9.37
N LYS A 120 3.64 11.81 -9.41
CA LYS A 120 5.05 12.24 -9.36
C LYS A 120 5.64 12.22 -7.95
N GLU A 121 4.80 12.20 -6.92
CA GLU A 121 5.23 12.11 -5.52
C GLU A 121 5.52 10.66 -5.11
N VAL A 122 5.07 9.68 -5.91
CA VAL A 122 5.35 8.26 -5.69
C VAL A 122 6.83 8.00 -5.92
N SER A 123 7.53 7.55 -4.88
CA SER A 123 8.94 7.19 -4.96
C SER A 123 9.17 6.08 -5.99
N GLY A 124 10.30 6.08 -6.71
CA GLY A 124 10.65 5.02 -7.66
C GLY A 124 9.98 5.12 -9.04
N CYS A 125 9.17 6.16 -9.27
CA CYS A 125 8.64 6.51 -10.59
C CYS A 125 9.52 7.62 -11.19
N LYS A 126 10.01 7.45 -12.42
CA LYS A 126 10.77 8.50 -13.11
C LYS A 126 9.83 9.61 -13.59
N ASP A 127 10.37 10.81 -13.78
CA ASP A 127 9.61 12.00 -14.19
C ASP A 127 8.91 11.81 -15.53
N THR A 128 7.65 11.40 -15.49
CA THR A 128 6.74 11.39 -16.63
C THR A 128 5.72 12.50 -16.47
N LYS A 129 5.29 13.09 -17.60
CA LYS A 129 4.23 14.11 -17.59
C LYS A 129 2.84 13.52 -17.29
N GLU A 130 2.66 12.21 -17.43
CA GLU A 130 1.34 11.56 -17.52
C GLU A 130 1.06 10.47 -16.47
N GLY A 131 2.03 10.12 -15.61
CA GLY A 131 1.87 9.09 -14.57
C GLY A 131 2.98 8.04 -14.59
N CYS A 132 3.11 7.27 -13.51
CA CYS A 132 4.18 6.29 -13.37
C CYS A 132 4.01 5.14 -14.38
N SER A 133 5.04 4.72 -15.10
CA SER A 133 4.87 3.54 -15.98
C SER A 133 4.47 2.32 -15.14
N PHE A 134 3.61 1.45 -15.69
CA PHE A 134 3.17 0.27 -14.95
C PHE A 134 4.35 -0.64 -14.57
N GLU A 135 5.34 -0.78 -15.43
CA GLU A 135 6.54 -1.58 -15.18
C GLU A 135 7.34 -1.03 -13.99
N GLU A 136 7.60 0.28 -13.96
CA GLU A 136 8.28 0.92 -12.82
C GLU A 136 7.44 0.79 -11.54
N PHE A 137 6.14 1.06 -11.63
CA PHE A 137 5.21 0.93 -10.51
C PHE A 137 5.21 -0.51 -9.96
N ALA A 138 5.19 -1.53 -10.81
CA ALA A 138 5.21 -2.92 -10.42
C ALA A 138 6.56 -3.31 -9.81
N ALA A 139 7.66 -2.88 -10.42
CA ALA A 139 9.02 -3.16 -9.95
C ALA A 139 9.28 -2.58 -8.55
N ARG A 140 8.83 -1.33 -8.30
CA ARG A 140 8.93 -0.73 -6.95
C ARG A 140 7.98 -1.34 -5.94
N SER A 141 6.96 -2.06 -6.38
CA SER A 141 5.91 -2.60 -5.53
C SER A 141 6.20 -4.03 -5.03
N VAL A 142 7.38 -4.54 -5.32
CA VAL A 142 7.85 -5.83 -4.80
C VAL A 142 8.30 -5.63 -3.35
N PHE A 143 7.34 -5.73 -2.45
CA PHE A 143 7.55 -5.54 -1.01
C PHE A 143 7.55 -6.86 -0.23
N ALA A 144 6.88 -7.89 -0.75
CA ALA A 144 6.78 -9.17 -0.07
C ALA A 144 7.99 -10.06 -0.41
N PRO A 145 8.71 -10.62 0.60
CA PRO A 145 9.50 -11.82 0.37
C PRO A 145 8.57 -12.96 -0.07
N SER A 146 9.14 -14.02 -0.67
CA SER A 146 8.33 -15.19 -1.05
C SER A 146 7.54 -15.69 0.17
N THR A 147 6.27 -16.03 -0.01
CA THR A 147 5.36 -16.39 1.10
C THR A 147 5.87 -17.53 1.98
N GLY A 148 6.72 -18.42 1.44
CA GLY A 148 7.37 -19.48 2.20
C GLY A 148 8.37 -18.97 3.24
N GLU A 149 9.27 -18.06 2.86
CA GLU A 149 10.33 -17.58 3.77
C GLU A 149 9.80 -16.81 4.99
N PHE A 150 8.68 -16.09 4.84
CA PHE A 150 8.12 -15.31 5.94
C PHE A 150 7.25 -16.17 6.88
N CYS A 151 6.43 -17.08 6.33
CA CYS A 151 5.57 -17.96 7.13
C CYS A 151 6.35 -19.08 7.83
N ASP A 152 7.49 -19.51 7.29
CA ASP A 152 8.33 -20.55 7.89
C ASP A 152 9.37 -19.98 8.88
N SER A 153 9.44 -18.66 9.03
CA SER A 153 10.33 -18.05 10.01
C SER A 153 9.78 -18.25 11.42
N SER A 154 10.48 -19.05 12.23
CA SER A 154 10.19 -19.15 13.66
C SER A 154 10.43 -17.78 14.29
N LEU A 155 9.38 -17.18 14.88
CA LEU A 155 9.53 -15.99 15.71
C LEU A 155 10.65 -16.28 16.72
N PRO A 156 11.70 -15.43 16.83
CA PRO A 156 12.70 -15.62 17.86
C PRO A 156 11.97 -15.73 19.20
N SER A 157 12.27 -16.77 19.97
CA SER A 157 11.66 -17.02 21.27
C SER A 157 11.66 -15.69 22.03
N GLN A 158 10.50 -15.18 22.40
CA GLN A 158 10.34 -13.87 23.00
C GLN A 158 11.38 -13.66 24.11
N THR A 159 12.47 -12.96 23.83
CA THR A 159 13.28 -12.38 24.88
C THR A 159 12.33 -11.40 25.54
N LYS A 160 11.96 -11.65 26.80
CA LYS A 160 11.00 -10.83 27.55
C LYS A 160 11.49 -9.38 27.57
N ILE A 161 11.05 -8.58 26.60
CA ILE A 161 11.18 -7.13 26.66
C ILE A 161 10.14 -6.69 27.67
N HIS A 162 10.59 -6.44 28.90
CA HIS A 162 9.75 -5.90 29.97
C HIS A 162 9.32 -4.47 29.61
N TYR A 163 8.23 -4.33 28.87
CA TYR A 163 7.47 -3.08 28.87
C TYR A 163 6.84 -2.91 30.25
N LYS A 164 7.33 -1.94 31.04
CA LYS A 164 6.60 -1.43 32.21
C LYS A 164 5.30 -0.79 31.70
N ARG A 165 4.21 -1.54 31.73
CA ARG A 165 2.85 -1.01 31.55
C ARG A 165 2.49 -0.14 32.75
N GLN A 166 2.42 1.17 32.56
CA GLN A 166 1.65 2.04 33.45
C GLN A 166 0.16 1.78 33.15
N PHE A 167 -0.51 1.08 34.06
CA PHE A 167 -1.95 0.85 34.01
C PHE A 167 -2.69 2.15 34.38
N TYR A 168 -3.52 2.65 33.46
CA TYR A 168 -4.65 3.50 33.83
C TYR A 168 -5.83 2.59 34.23
N PRO A 169 -6.62 2.94 35.25
CA PRO A 169 -7.67 2.06 35.77
C PRO A 169 -8.75 1.76 34.72
N ASP A 170 -9.11 0.48 34.67
CA ASP A 170 -10.09 -0.16 33.79
C ASP A 170 -11.49 0.43 33.93
N ASN A 171 -12.05 0.95 32.84
CA ASN A 171 -13.50 1.17 32.67
C ASN A 171 -14.18 0.02 31.91
N GLY A 172 -13.68 -1.21 32.04
CA GLY A 172 -14.45 -2.42 31.72
C GLY A 172 -14.65 -2.74 30.23
N LEU A 173 -13.79 -2.28 29.31
CA LEU A 173 -13.83 -2.71 27.91
C LEU A 173 -12.49 -3.34 27.49
N VAL A 174 -12.50 -4.66 27.36
CA VAL A 174 -11.37 -5.50 26.94
C VAL A 174 -11.08 -5.26 25.45
N PRO A 175 -9.80 -5.13 25.00
CA PRO A 175 -9.50 -5.00 23.59
C PRO A 175 -9.75 -6.36 22.91
N ARG A 176 -10.78 -6.40 22.05
CA ARG A 176 -10.90 -7.48 21.07
C ARG A 176 -9.93 -7.21 19.92
N ILE A 177 -9.02 -8.14 19.73
CA ILE A 177 -8.27 -8.31 18.49
C ILE A 177 -9.32 -8.53 17.40
N PHE A 178 -9.49 -7.57 16.49
CA PHE A 178 -10.31 -7.73 15.30
C PHE A 178 -9.40 -7.75 14.08
N ASP A 179 -9.05 -8.97 13.65
CA ASP A 179 -8.92 -9.24 12.23
C ASP A 179 -10.32 -9.12 11.64
N THR A 180 -10.58 -8.09 10.83
CA THR A 180 -11.80 -8.06 10.02
C THR A 180 -11.54 -7.39 8.69
N VAL A 181 -11.40 -8.21 7.66
CA VAL A 181 -11.49 -7.84 6.25
C VAL A 181 -12.98 -7.82 5.89
N TYR A 182 -13.53 -6.66 5.55
CA TYR A 182 -14.85 -6.56 4.93
C TYR A 182 -14.70 -6.24 3.44
N LEU A 183 -15.51 -6.94 2.65
CA LEU A 183 -15.63 -6.92 1.18
C LEU A 183 -16.00 -5.54 0.62
#